data_AF-A0A3D3ZZ92-F1
#
_entry.id   AF-A0A3D3ZZ92-F1
#
_cell.length_a   1.000
_cell.length_b   1.000
_cell.length_c   1.000
_cell.angle_alpha   90.00
_cell.angle_beta   90.00
_cell.angle_gamma   90.00
#
_symmetry.space_group_name_H-M   'P 1'
#
loop_
_entity.id
_entity.type
_entity.pdbx_description
1 polymer ?
#
loop_
_entity_poly.entity_id
_entity_poly.type
_entity_poly.pdbx_seq_one_letter_code
_entity_poly.pdbx_strand_id
1 'polypeptide(L)'
;MSNPGVIAAIVAGVLIVLFLLIRKRPSRPEGASPSVSAEIPEYDYDAVIASFQKTREDLHRLFFERASGSGRPRGLRWVKCDFGDDTLFAHEQSTGALSALTSVTISFEAIEGGDMEDVEAVSNLRAGTALVRFDDKGWTADGRVIFNHEPADVLERFSDELSLYQPEPTTVGDEDAV
;
A
#
# COMPACT_ATOMS: atom_id res chain seq x y z
N MET A 1 -25.72 26.11 -25.95
CA MET A 1 -25.31 24.85 -26.61
C MET A 1 -23.97 24.45 -26.00
N SER A 2 -24.01 23.61 -24.95
CA SER A 2 -22.81 23.15 -24.26
C SER A 2 -22.19 22.02 -25.04
N ASN A 3 -20.88 22.11 -25.30
CA ASN A 3 -20.14 21.17 -26.12
C ASN A 3 -19.92 19.86 -25.33
N PRO A 4 -20.48 18.70 -25.75
CA PRO A 4 -20.41 17.46 -24.97
C PRO A 4 -19.00 16.86 -24.88
N GLY A 5 -18.03 17.36 -25.67
CA GLY A 5 -16.66 16.86 -25.70
C GLY A 5 -15.72 17.37 -24.59
N VAL A 6 -16.13 18.31 -23.74
CA VAL A 6 -15.24 18.90 -22.71
C VAL A 6 -15.38 18.22 -21.34
N ILE A 7 -16.44 17.44 -21.10
CA ILE A 7 -16.64 16.75 -19.82
C ILE A 7 -15.85 15.43 -19.74
N ALA A 8 -15.41 14.88 -20.87
CA ALA A 8 -14.62 13.64 -20.92
C ALA A 8 -13.15 13.80 -20.50
N ALA A 9 -12.65 15.03 -20.32
CA ALA A 9 -11.23 15.28 -20.03
C ALA A 9 -10.90 15.54 -18.54
N ILE A 10 -11.88 15.51 -17.63
CA ILE A 10 -11.64 15.82 -16.20
C ILE A 10 -11.61 14.56 -15.31
N VAL A 11 -11.96 13.37 -15.81
CA VAL A 11 -11.93 12.14 -14.98
C VAL A 11 -10.52 11.57 -14.81
N ALA A 12 -9.51 12.12 -15.49
CA ALA A 12 -8.11 11.72 -15.35
C ALA A 12 -7.37 12.35 -14.15
N GLY A 13 -7.99 13.25 -13.39
CA GLY A 13 -7.27 14.13 -12.45
C GLY A 13 -7.48 13.92 -10.95
N VAL A 14 -8.44 13.09 -10.50
CA VAL A 14 -8.76 13.01 -9.06
C VAL A 14 -9.01 11.57 -8.61
N LEU A 15 -7.93 10.80 -8.51
CA LEU A 15 -7.83 9.77 -7.45
C LEU A 15 -6.95 10.34 -6.33
N ILE A 16 -7.35 11.51 -5.80
CA ILE A 16 -6.76 12.05 -4.58
C ILE A 16 -7.11 11.08 -3.44
N VAL A 17 -6.11 10.29 -3.06
CA VAL A 17 -5.60 10.17 -1.69
C VAL A 17 -6.66 10.43 -0.61
N LEU A 18 -7.39 9.40 -0.18
CA LEU A 18 -7.80 9.31 1.22
C LEU A 18 -8.35 7.92 1.57
N PHE A 19 -7.49 6.92 1.71
CA PHE A 19 -7.88 5.77 2.54
C PHE A 19 -6.71 5.10 3.27
N LEU A 20 -5.63 5.83 3.57
CA LEU A 20 -4.61 5.29 4.46
C LEU A 20 -5.08 5.20 5.92
N LEU A 21 -6.11 5.94 6.38
CA LEU A 21 -6.39 6.00 7.83
C LEU A 21 -7.87 5.86 8.27
N ILE A 22 -8.75 5.19 7.51
CA ILE A 22 -10.16 5.02 7.95
C ILE A 22 -10.56 3.54 8.01
N ARG A 23 -9.98 2.80 8.96
CA ARG A 23 -10.78 1.83 9.72
C ARG A 23 -10.31 1.77 11.17
N LYS A 24 -11.09 2.46 12.03
CA LYS A 24 -11.22 2.33 13.48
C LYS A 24 -9.90 2.13 14.24
N ARG A 25 -9.42 3.21 14.89
CA ARG A 25 -8.74 3.08 16.19
C ARG A 25 -9.52 2.04 17.00
N PRO A 26 -8.91 1.00 17.59
CA PRO A 26 -9.57 0.28 18.67
C PRO A 26 -10.02 1.34 19.68
N SER A 27 -11.32 1.40 19.97
CA SER A 27 -11.90 2.39 20.87
C SER A 27 -11.17 2.29 22.21
N ARG A 28 -10.28 3.26 22.45
CA ARG A 28 -9.59 3.46 23.73
C ARG A 28 -10.67 3.56 24.79
N PRO A 29 -10.63 2.78 25.88
CA PRO A 29 -11.58 2.94 26.97
C PRO A 29 -11.49 4.38 27.47
N GLU A 30 -12.63 5.08 27.44
CA GLU A 30 -12.83 6.44 27.93
C GLU A 30 -12.36 6.49 29.39
N GLY A 31 -11.19 7.05 29.66
CA GLY A 31 -10.60 7.12 31.02
C GLY A 31 -9.10 6.78 31.13
N ALA A 32 -8.44 6.29 30.07
CA ALA A 32 -7.00 6.06 30.11
C ALA A 32 -6.21 7.38 29.90
N SER A 33 -5.64 7.92 30.99
CA SER A 33 -4.73 9.09 31.03
C SER A 33 -3.70 9.12 29.88
N PRO A 34 -3.26 10.30 29.41
CA PRO A 34 -2.28 10.41 28.34
C PRO A 34 -0.87 10.26 28.94
N SER A 35 -0.41 9.04 29.15
CA SER A 35 0.97 8.82 29.60
C SER A 35 1.45 7.39 29.35
N VAL A 36 1.65 7.02 28.09
CA VAL A 36 2.76 6.16 27.66
C VAL A 36 3.00 6.53 26.20
N SER A 37 4.14 7.16 25.89
CA SER A 37 4.67 7.14 24.53
C SER A 37 4.82 5.67 24.17
N ALA A 38 3.93 5.12 23.35
CA ALA A 38 4.00 3.71 22.97
C ALA A 38 5.41 3.47 22.43
N GLU A 39 6.21 2.68 23.14
CA GLU A 39 7.54 2.30 22.68
C GLU A 39 7.33 1.61 21.32
N ILE A 40 7.91 2.21 20.28
CA ILE A 40 7.90 1.61 18.95
C ILE A 40 8.60 0.26 19.09
N PRO A 41 7.95 -0.86 18.75
CA PRO A 41 8.58 -2.17 18.86
C PRO A 41 9.83 -2.20 18.00
N GLU A 42 10.96 -2.55 18.60
CA GLU A 42 12.19 -2.80 17.87
C GLU A 42 12.17 -4.25 17.37
N TYR A 43 12.17 -4.43 16.05
CA TYR A 43 12.19 -5.74 15.42
C TYR A 43 13.59 -6.04 14.89
N ASP A 44 13.94 -7.34 14.80
CA ASP A 44 15.02 -7.79 13.91
C ASP A 44 14.55 -7.62 12.46
N TYR A 45 14.81 -6.45 11.89
CA TYR A 45 14.29 -6.08 10.58
C TYR A 45 14.86 -6.93 9.44
N ASP A 46 16.07 -7.48 9.59
CA ASP A 46 16.64 -8.41 8.63
C ASP A 46 15.85 -9.73 8.61
N ALA A 47 15.53 -10.27 9.78
CA ALA A 47 14.67 -11.45 9.88
C ALA A 47 13.24 -11.17 9.37
N VAL A 48 12.69 -9.99 9.67
CA VAL A 48 11.37 -9.55 9.19
C VAL A 48 11.34 -9.46 7.66
N ILE A 49 12.32 -8.81 7.04
CA ILE A 49 12.42 -8.69 5.58
C ILE A 49 12.65 -10.07 4.95
N ALA A 50 13.51 -10.90 5.53
CA ALA A 50 13.70 -12.28 5.06
C ALA A 50 12.40 -13.09 5.11
N SER A 51 11.57 -12.89 6.15
CA SER A 51 10.26 -13.54 6.26
C SER A 51 9.26 -13.05 5.21
N PHE A 52 9.31 -11.76 4.83
CA PHE A 52 8.52 -11.24 3.71
C PHE A 52 8.88 -11.97 2.43
N GLN A 53 10.17 -12.03 2.10
CA GLN A 53 10.63 -12.65 0.85
C GLN A 53 10.22 -14.14 0.77
N LYS A 54 10.27 -14.86 1.89
CA LYS A 54 9.82 -16.27 1.97
C LYS A 54 8.31 -16.45 1.77
N THR A 55 7.51 -15.48 2.19
CA THR A 55 6.04 -15.56 2.18
C THR A 55 5.39 -14.69 1.09
N ARG A 56 6.22 -14.06 0.25
CA ARG A 56 5.83 -13.02 -0.71
C ARG A 56 4.68 -13.46 -1.62
N GLU A 57 4.76 -14.66 -2.19
CA GLU A 57 3.73 -15.18 -3.09
C GLU A 57 2.38 -15.38 -2.40
N ASP A 58 2.39 -15.87 -1.15
CA ASP A 58 1.16 -16.05 -0.37
C ASP A 58 0.57 -14.70 0.04
N LEU A 59 1.41 -13.73 0.40
CA LEU A 59 0.99 -12.36 0.70
C LEU A 59 0.40 -11.67 -0.53
N HIS A 60 0.98 -11.84 -1.72
CA HIS A 60 0.43 -11.33 -2.98
C HIS A 60 -0.94 -11.95 -3.30
N ARG A 61 -1.11 -13.26 -3.06
CA ARG A 61 -2.40 -13.94 -3.26
C ARG A 61 -3.46 -13.41 -2.30
N LEU A 62 -3.13 -13.32 -1.01
CA LEU A 62 -4.00 -12.77 0.01
C LEU A 62 -4.37 -11.31 -0.31
N PHE A 63 -3.39 -10.52 -0.74
CA PHE A 63 -3.62 -9.14 -1.15
C PHE A 63 -4.68 -9.03 -2.24
N PHE A 64 -4.54 -9.80 -3.32
CA PHE A 64 -5.47 -9.77 -4.44
C PHE A 64 -6.87 -10.22 -4.02
N GLU A 65 -6.98 -11.27 -3.20
CA GLU A 65 -8.25 -11.73 -2.63
C GLU A 65 -8.94 -10.61 -1.85
N ARG A 66 -8.22 -9.90 -0.97
CA ARG A 66 -8.78 -8.80 -0.17
C ARG A 66 -9.13 -7.58 -1.02
N ALA A 67 -8.27 -7.21 -1.97
CA ALA A 67 -8.47 -6.07 -2.85
C ALA A 67 -9.70 -6.27 -3.75
N SER A 68 -9.77 -7.41 -4.43
CA SER A 68 -10.88 -7.76 -5.32
C SER A 68 -12.22 -7.93 -4.58
N GLY A 69 -12.20 -8.48 -3.36
CA GLY A 69 -13.37 -8.63 -2.50
C GLY A 69 -13.84 -7.32 -1.84
N SER A 70 -13.09 -6.22 -1.95
CA SER A 70 -13.41 -4.96 -1.26
C SER A 70 -14.56 -4.17 -1.90
N GLY A 71 -14.89 -4.46 -3.17
CA GLY A 71 -15.85 -3.69 -3.97
C GLY A 71 -15.36 -2.29 -4.37
N ARG A 72 -14.05 -2.03 -4.26
CA ARG A 72 -13.41 -0.76 -4.64
C ARG A 72 -12.42 -0.98 -5.77
N PRO A 73 -12.30 -0.09 -6.76
CA PRO A 73 -13.13 1.09 -6.97
C PRO A 73 -14.58 0.71 -7.32
N ARG A 74 -15.55 1.57 -6.93
CA ARG A 74 -16.97 1.29 -7.15
C ARG A 74 -17.25 1.18 -8.65
N GLY A 75 -18.11 0.23 -9.02
CA GLY A 75 -18.51 0.02 -10.42
C GLY A 75 -17.47 -0.73 -11.25
N LEU A 76 -16.34 -1.10 -10.66
CA LEU A 76 -15.27 -1.85 -11.31
C LEU A 76 -15.05 -3.19 -10.62
N ARG A 77 -14.74 -4.20 -11.42
CA ARG A 77 -14.30 -5.53 -10.99
C ARG A 77 -12.81 -5.66 -11.22
N TRP A 78 -12.08 -6.13 -10.22
CA TRP A 78 -10.67 -6.52 -10.39
C TRP A 78 -10.60 -7.77 -11.25
N VAL A 79 -9.74 -7.74 -12.27
CA VAL A 79 -9.52 -8.89 -13.15
C VAL A 79 -8.20 -9.56 -12.81
N LYS A 80 -7.13 -8.77 -12.72
CA LYS A 80 -5.77 -9.24 -12.46
C LYS A 80 -4.96 -8.17 -11.74
N CYS A 81 -4.00 -8.62 -10.94
CA CYS A 81 -2.98 -7.78 -10.32
C CYS A 81 -1.63 -8.47 -10.49
N ASP A 82 -0.74 -7.86 -11.26
CA ASP A 82 0.63 -8.30 -11.46
C ASP A 82 1.55 -7.50 -10.53
N PHE A 83 2.32 -8.20 -9.69
CA PHE A 83 3.29 -7.57 -8.82
C PHE A 83 4.63 -7.44 -9.54
N GLY A 84 5.24 -6.26 -9.48
CA GLY A 84 6.59 -6.01 -9.97
C GLY A 84 7.65 -6.49 -8.98
N ASP A 85 8.90 -6.44 -9.42
CA ASP A 85 10.05 -6.86 -8.61
C ASP A 85 10.44 -5.82 -7.55
N ASP A 86 10.15 -4.54 -7.82
CA ASP A 86 10.50 -3.42 -6.94
C ASP A 86 9.65 -3.44 -5.68
N THR A 87 10.33 -3.61 -4.53
CA THR A 87 9.74 -3.46 -3.20
C THR A 87 10.61 -2.58 -2.36
N LEU A 88 10.03 -1.50 -1.83
CA LEU A 88 10.66 -0.65 -0.82
C LEU A 88 10.03 -0.94 0.54
N PHE A 89 10.84 -0.92 1.59
CA PHE A 89 10.35 -1.05 2.96
C PHE A 89 10.29 0.32 3.61
N ALA A 90 9.24 0.58 4.39
CA ALA A 90 9.02 1.88 5.01
C ALA A 90 8.43 1.73 6.41
N HIS A 91 8.85 2.57 7.35
CA HIS A 91 8.20 2.69 8.65
C HIS A 91 7.01 3.64 8.57
N GLU A 92 5.89 3.24 9.14
CA GLU A 92 4.78 4.13 9.44
C GLU A 92 5.11 4.91 10.73
N GLN A 93 5.28 6.22 10.62
CA GLN A 93 5.75 7.07 11.73
C GLN A 93 4.79 7.06 12.94
N SER A 94 3.50 6.84 12.70
CA SER A 94 2.48 6.86 13.75
C SER A 94 2.42 5.59 14.61
N THR A 95 2.86 4.45 14.06
CA THR A 95 2.76 3.13 14.71
C THR A 95 4.10 2.43 14.87
N GLY A 96 5.12 2.85 14.12
CA GLY A 96 6.40 2.16 13.97
C GLY A 96 6.33 0.90 13.09
N ALA A 97 5.15 0.54 12.58
CA ALA A 97 4.96 -0.67 11.77
C ALA A 97 5.79 -0.59 10.47
N LEU A 98 6.37 -1.71 10.06
CA LEU A 98 7.06 -1.80 8.77
C LEU A 98 6.05 -2.13 7.68
N SER A 99 6.12 -1.44 6.54
CA SER A 99 5.31 -1.72 5.36
C SER A 99 6.21 -2.06 4.18
N ALA A 100 5.86 -3.09 3.44
CA ALA A 100 6.38 -3.37 2.13
C ALA A 100 5.51 -2.64 1.09
N LEU A 101 6.14 -1.77 0.31
CA LEU A 101 5.58 -1.00 -0.79
C LEU A 101 6.03 -1.67 -2.09
N THR A 102 5.16 -2.46 -2.71
CA THR A 102 5.48 -3.23 -3.92
C THR A 102 4.75 -2.63 -5.13
N SER A 103 5.47 -2.43 -6.24
CA SER A 103 4.85 -1.98 -7.49
C SER A 103 3.84 -3.01 -8.00
N VAL A 104 2.71 -2.54 -8.53
CA VAL A 104 1.66 -3.39 -9.09
C VAL A 104 1.10 -2.81 -10.38
N THR A 105 0.74 -3.69 -11.31
CA THR A 105 -0.07 -3.39 -12.48
C THR A 105 -1.41 -4.10 -12.36
N ILE A 106 -2.49 -3.33 -12.40
CA ILE A 106 -3.84 -3.80 -12.10
C ILE A 106 -4.72 -3.64 -13.34
N SER A 107 -5.54 -4.64 -13.63
CA SER A 107 -6.58 -4.56 -14.67
C SER A 107 -7.97 -4.60 -14.06
N PHE A 108 -8.84 -3.77 -14.62
CA PHE A 108 -10.23 -3.64 -14.22
C PHE A 108 -11.15 -3.92 -15.40
N GLU A 109 -12.37 -4.32 -15.08
CA GLU A 109 -13.50 -4.32 -15.99
C GLU A 109 -14.65 -3.55 -15.36
N ALA A 110 -15.45 -2.89 -16.18
CA ALA A 110 -16.70 -2.32 -15.72
C ALA A 110 -17.67 -3.44 -15.32
N ILE A 111 -18.48 -3.18 -14.29
CA ILE A 111 -19.60 -4.05 -13.96
C ILE A 111 -20.75 -3.72 -14.95
N GLU A 112 -21.29 -4.75 -15.61
CA GLU A 112 -22.41 -4.65 -16.55
C GLU A 112 -23.61 -3.92 -15.94
N GLY A 113 -24.21 -2.99 -16.68
CA GLY A 113 -25.30 -2.14 -16.21
C GLY A 113 -24.90 -1.13 -15.13
N GLY A 114 -23.60 -0.95 -14.87
CA GLY A 114 -23.06 -0.01 -13.89
C GLY A 114 -22.65 1.33 -14.49
N ASP A 115 -22.45 2.32 -13.63
CA ASP A 115 -22.09 3.72 -14.00
C ASP A 115 -20.82 3.85 -14.86
N MET A 116 -20.00 2.79 -14.98
CA MET A 116 -18.69 2.77 -15.64
C MET A 116 -18.67 1.93 -16.93
N GLU A 117 -19.79 1.35 -17.34
CA GLU A 117 -19.89 0.44 -18.50
C GLU A 117 -19.45 1.08 -19.82
N ASP A 118 -19.85 2.32 -20.07
CA ASP A 118 -19.55 3.04 -21.32
C ASP A 118 -18.17 3.76 -21.31
N VAL A 119 -17.36 3.57 -20.27
CA VAL A 119 -16.08 4.28 -20.12
C VAL A 119 -14.94 3.43 -20.69
N GLU A 120 -14.52 3.70 -21.92
CA GLU A 120 -13.45 2.93 -22.61
C GLU A 120 -12.14 2.83 -21.81
N ALA A 121 -11.80 3.86 -21.01
CA ALA A 121 -10.56 3.87 -20.22
C ALA A 121 -10.56 2.92 -19.01
N VAL A 122 -11.67 2.22 -18.74
CA VAL A 122 -11.80 1.29 -17.60
C VAL A 122 -11.00 0.01 -17.81
N SER A 123 -10.89 -0.48 -19.04
CA SER A 123 -10.13 -1.68 -19.38
C SER A 123 -8.62 -1.45 -19.44
N ASN A 124 -8.16 -0.21 -19.23
CA ASN A 124 -6.74 0.11 -19.22
C ASN A 124 -6.05 -0.41 -17.96
N LEU A 125 -4.82 -0.89 -18.14
CA LEU A 125 -3.93 -1.21 -17.04
C LEU A 125 -3.66 0.03 -16.19
N ARG A 126 -3.63 -0.16 -14.86
CA ARG A 126 -3.35 0.86 -13.87
C ARG A 126 -2.10 0.48 -13.09
N ALA A 127 -1.10 1.35 -13.12
CA ALA A 127 0.01 1.28 -12.19
C ALA A 127 -0.47 1.63 -10.77
N GLY A 128 0.22 1.12 -9.76
CA GLY A 128 0.01 1.47 -8.37
C GLY A 128 1.04 0.83 -7.47
N THR A 129 0.92 1.13 -6.18
CA THR A 129 1.74 0.55 -5.12
C THR A 129 0.84 -0.20 -4.16
N ALA A 130 1.09 -1.50 -4.00
CA ALA A 130 0.46 -2.33 -2.99
C ALA A 130 1.14 -2.13 -1.63
N LEU A 131 0.34 -2.09 -0.57
CA LEU A 131 0.81 -1.99 0.80
C LEU A 131 0.56 -3.31 1.53
N VAL A 132 1.63 -3.92 2.04
CA VAL A 132 1.59 -5.08 2.94
C VAL A 132 2.27 -4.67 4.23
N ARG A 133 1.61 -4.83 5.38
CA ARG A 133 2.07 -4.30 6.67
C ARG A 133 2.54 -5.42 7.58
N PHE A 134 3.62 -5.20 8.31
CA PHE A 134 4.12 -6.04 9.38
C PHE A 134 3.82 -5.38 10.74
N ASP A 135 3.27 -6.16 11.67
CA ASP A 135 3.10 -5.78 13.07
C ASP A 135 3.40 -6.95 14.02
N ASP A 136 2.95 -6.84 15.27
CA ASP A 136 3.09 -7.86 16.32
C ASP A 136 2.56 -9.25 15.93
N LYS A 137 1.69 -9.35 14.92
CA LYS A 137 1.11 -10.60 14.43
C LYS A 137 1.77 -11.11 13.14
N GLY A 138 2.74 -10.38 12.62
CA GLY A 138 3.44 -10.70 11.38
C GLY A 138 2.89 -9.96 10.15
N TRP A 139 3.27 -10.42 8.97
CA TRP A 139 2.85 -9.82 7.70
C TRP A 139 1.36 -10.00 7.45
N THR A 140 0.68 -8.91 7.10
CA THR A 140 -0.74 -8.87 6.76
C THR A 140 -0.93 -8.07 5.48
N ALA A 141 -1.68 -8.65 4.54
CA ALA A 141 -2.15 -7.98 3.34
C ALA A 141 -3.66 -7.71 3.44
N ASP A 142 -4.06 -6.45 3.42
CA ASP A 142 -5.47 -6.03 3.52
C ASP A 142 -6.04 -5.48 2.20
N GLY A 143 -5.28 -5.59 1.11
CA GLY A 143 -5.70 -5.21 -0.24
C GLY A 143 -5.61 -3.71 -0.53
N ARG A 144 -4.82 -2.95 0.24
CA ARG A 144 -4.64 -1.51 0.02
C ARG A 144 -3.69 -1.21 -1.14
N VAL A 145 -4.16 -0.37 -2.05
CA VAL A 145 -3.37 0.17 -3.17
C VAL A 145 -3.38 1.69 -3.14
N ILE A 146 -2.22 2.29 -3.42
CA ILE A 146 -2.11 3.68 -3.86
C ILE A 146 -2.01 3.66 -5.38
N PHE A 147 -3.07 4.11 -6.06
CA PHE A 147 -3.15 4.08 -7.52
C PHE A 147 -2.33 5.19 -8.17
N ASN A 148 -1.80 4.89 -9.36
CA ASN A 148 -1.02 5.79 -10.21
C ASN A 148 0.28 6.32 -9.58
N HIS A 149 0.83 5.59 -8.61
CA HIS A 149 2.09 5.94 -7.95
C HIS A 149 2.96 4.70 -7.81
N GLU A 150 4.25 4.85 -8.14
CA GLU A 150 5.28 3.85 -7.85
C GLU A 150 5.75 3.96 -6.39
N PRO A 151 6.41 2.93 -5.82
CA PRO A 151 6.81 2.91 -4.41
C PRO A 151 7.65 4.14 -3.99
N ALA A 152 8.53 4.61 -4.86
CA ALA A 152 9.34 5.81 -4.59
C ALA A 152 8.49 7.09 -4.53
N ASP A 153 7.52 7.25 -5.45
CA ASP A 153 6.59 8.38 -5.44
C ASP A 153 5.73 8.40 -4.16
N VAL A 154 5.34 7.21 -3.68
CA VAL A 154 4.60 7.05 -2.43
C VAL A 154 5.45 7.56 -1.25
N LEU A 155 6.72 7.16 -1.16
CA LEU A 155 7.61 7.62 -0.10
C LEU A 155 7.82 9.14 -0.13
N GLU A 156 7.98 9.73 -1.31
CA GLU A 156 8.13 11.18 -1.44
C GLU A 156 6.85 11.91 -1.01
N ARG A 157 5.70 11.48 -1.55
CA ARG A 157 4.40 12.12 -1.32
C ARG A 157 3.89 11.98 0.11
N PHE A 158 4.18 10.85 0.76
CA PHE A 158 3.72 10.55 2.12
C PHE A 158 4.87 10.61 3.13
N SER A 159 5.88 11.44 2.91
CA SER A 159 7.07 11.57 3.76
C SER A 159 6.79 12.01 5.20
N ASP A 160 5.63 12.62 5.47
CA ASP A 160 5.17 12.94 6.83
C ASP A 160 4.63 11.70 7.59
N GLU A 161 4.23 10.65 6.86
CA GLU A 161 3.61 9.43 7.42
C GLU A 161 4.53 8.20 7.28
N LEU A 162 5.34 8.16 6.23
CA LEU A 162 6.20 7.04 5.85
C LEU A 162 7.66 7.50 5.76
N SER A 163 8.56 6.72 6.34
CA SER A 163 10.01 6.91 6.17
C SER A 163 10.63 5.65 5.60
N LEU A 164 11.47 5.78 4.58
CA LEU A 164 12.20 4.66 3.99
C LEU A 164 12.99 3.90 5.07
N TYR A 165 12.82 2.59 5.14
CA TYR A 165 13.68 1.72 5.95
C TYR A 165 15.07 1.71 5.33
N GLN A 166 16.06 2.05 6.13
CA GLN A 166 17.47 1.89 5.80
C GLN A 166 18.03 0.81 6.73
N PRO A 167 18.59 -0.29 6.20
CA PRO A 167 19.29 -1.23 7.06
C PRO A 167 20.44 -0.48 7.73
N GLU A 168 20.61 -0.69 9.03
CA GLU A 168 21.77 -0.18 9.75
C GLU A 168 23.03 -0.63 8.99
N PRO A 169 24.00 0.26 8.75
CA PRO A 169 25.23 -0.13 8.09
C PRO A 169 25.86 -1.22 8.94
N THR A 170 25.96 -2.44 8.40
CA THR A 170 26.71 -3.51 9.04
C THR A 170 28.12 -2.99 9.23
N THR A 171 28.49 -2.64 10.45
CA THR A 171 29.88 -2.35 10.79
C THR A 171 30.61 -3.68 10.66
N VAL A 172 31.10 -3.97 9.46
CA VAL A 172 32.09 -5.01 9.24
C VAL A 172 33.29 -4.55 10.04
N GLY A 173 33.51 -5.17 11.20
CA GLY A 173 34.70 -4.93 11.98
C GLY A 173 35.91 -5.23 11.10
N ASP A 174 36.78 -4.24 10.92
CA ASP A 174 38.16 -4.45 10.47
C ASP A 174 38.88 -5.30 11.54
N GLU A 175 38.57 -6.60 11.60
CA GLU A 175 39.33 -7.62 12.32
C GLU A 175 40.17 -8.39 11.30
N ASP A 176 41.05 -7.70 10.57
CA ASP A 176 42.21 -8.29 9.90
C ASP A 176 43.26 -7.19 9.63
N ALA A 177 43.66 -6.48 10.69
CA ALA A 177 44.92 -5.77 10.70
C ALA A 177 46.02 -6.73 11.18
N VAL A 178 46.70 -7.30 10.19
CA VAL A 178 48.07 -7.87 10.13
C VAL A 178 48.85 -7.98 11.44
#